data_AF-A0A3D1M506-F1
#
_entry.id   AF-A0A3D1M506-F1
#
_cell.length_a   1.000
_cell.length_b   1.000
_cell.length_c   1.000
_cell.angle_alpha   90.00
_cell.angle_beta   90.00
_cell.angle_gamma   90.00
#
_symmetry.space_group_name_H-M   'P 1'
#
loop_
_entity.id
_entity.type
_entity.pdbx_description
1 polymer ?
#
loop_
_entity_poly.entity_id
_entity_poly.type
_entity_poly.pdbx_seq_one_letter_code
_entity_poly.pdbx_strand_id
1 'polypeptide(L)' 'LPEKLMAAQRAGVRKVLIPKDNVRDLEDVPKEVTSSLEIVPVDTVGDVIHEALGISLPRLNRP' A
#
# COMPACT_ATOMS: atom_id res chain seq x y z
N LEU A 1 8.80 7.49 3.03
CA LEU A 1 8.29 6.38 2.18
C LEU A 1 9.36 5.68 1.33
N PRO A 2 10.31 6.39 0.67
CA PRO A 2 11.21 5.79 -0.32
C PRO A 2 12.03 4.59 0.15
N GLU A 3 12.65 4.69 1.33
CA GLU A 3 13.47 3.61 1.90
C GLU A 3 12.70 2.31 2.12
N LYS A 4 11.43 2.42 2.53
CA LYS A 4 10.56 1.26 2.77
C LYS A 4 10.22 0.54 1.46
N LEU A 5 9.98 1.27 0.38
CA LEU A 5 9.69 0.69 -0.93
C LEU A 5 10.92 0.02 -1.55
N MET A 6 12.10 0.64 -1.42
CA MET A 6 13.35 0.00 -1.84
C MET A 6 13.62 -1.30 -1.07
N ALA A 7 13.36 -1.32 0.24
CA ALA A 7 13.47 -2.54 1.04
C ALA A 7 12.49 -3.62 0.59
N ALA A 8 11.23 -3.25 0.31
CA ALA A 8 10.21 -4.17 -0.18
C ALA A 8 10.60 -4.80 -1.53
N GLN A 9 11.08 -3.99 -2.49
CA GLN A 9 11.59 -4.46 -3.77
C GLN A 9 12.73 -5.47 -3.59
N ARG A 10 13.74 -5.13 -2.76
CA ARG A 10 14.90 -6.01 -2.49
C ARG A 10 14.49 -7.32 -1.82
N ALA A 11 13.45 -7.30 -1.00
CA ALA A 11 12.87 -8.48 -0.38
C ALA A 11 11.99 -9.31 -1.32
N GLY A 12 11.80 -8.90 -2.58
CA GLY A 12 10.97 -9.59 -3.56
C GLY A 12 9.46 -9.43 -3.33
N VAL A 13 9.06 -8.45 -2.51
CA VAL A 13 7.65 -8.10 -2.34
C VAL A 13 7.11 -7.57 -3.67
N ARG A 14 5.91 -8.02 -4.06
CA ARG A 14 5.28 -7.61 -5.32
C ARG A 14 4.21 -6.55 -5.14
N LYS A 15 3.55 -6.52 -3.98
CA LYS A 15 2.44 -5.63 -3.67
C LYS A 15 2.67 -4.92 -2.34
N VAL A 16 2.51 -3.59 -2.34
CA VAL A 16 2.70 -2.75 -1.15
C VAL A 16 1.49 -1.86 -0.96
N LEU A 17 0.93 -1.89 0.25
CA LEU A 17 -0.17 -1.01 0.63
C LEU A 17 0.42 0.23 1.32
N ILE A 18 0.00 1.42 0.89
CA ILE A 18 0.44 2.69 1.48
C ILE A 18 -0.75 3.52 1.93
N PRO A 19 -0.63 4.33 3.00
CA PRO A 19 -1.67 5.31 3.30
C PRO A 19 -1.88 6.25 2.10
N LYS A 20 -3.12 6.63 1.84
CA LYS A 20 -3.47 7.53 0.74
C LYS A 20 -2.73 8.88 0.81
N ASP A 21 -2.47 9.37 2.01
CA ASP A 21 -1.72 10.61 2.24
C ASP A 21 -0.26 10.52 1.76
N ASN A 22 0.30 9.31 1.70
CA ASN A 22 1.66 9.05 1.23
C ASN A 22 1.79 8.96 -0.30
N VAL A 23 0.70 9.13 -1.07
CA VAL A 23 0.78 9.11 -2.54
C VAL A 23 1.71 10.21 -3.07
N ARG A 24 1.75 11.37 -2.42
CA ARG A 24 2.63 12.49 -2.82
C ARG A 24 4.12 12.15 -2.65
N ASP A 25 4.45 11.36 -1.63
CA ASP A 25 5.83 10.92 -1.38
C ASP A 25 6.35 9.94 -2.45
N LEU A 26 5.48 9.42 -3.33
CA LEU A 26 5.90 8.55 -4.43
C LEU A 26 6.70 9.31 -5.50
N GLU A 27 6.57 10.63 -5.57
CA GLU A 27 7.35 11.47 -6.48
C GLU A 27 8.85 11.41 -6.18
N ASP A 28 9.21 11.17 -4.91
CA ASP A 28 10.60 11.02 -4.44
C ASP A 28 11.14 9.59 -4.62
N VAL A 29 10.33 8.65 -5.12
CA VAL A 29 10.70 7.24 -5.27
C VAL A 29 11.21 7.01 -6.70
N PRO A 30 12.40 6.37 -6.87
CA PRO A 30 12.91 6.05 -8.19
C PRO A 30 11.91 5.24 -9.03
N LYS A 31 11.76 5.61 -10.31
CA LYS A 31 10.82 4.94 -11.23
C LYS A 31 11.02 3.44 -11.34
N GLU A 32 12.26 2.98 -11.24
CA GLU A 32 12.60 1.55 -11.27
C GLU A 32 11.93 0.79 -10.11
N VAL A 33 11.86 1.41 -8.92
CA VAL A 33 11.21 0.84 -7.74
C VAL A 33 9.69 0.85 -7.92
N THR A 34 9.11 1.99 -8.28
CA THR A 34 7.64 2.11 -8.43
C THR A 34 7.10 1.28 -9.59
N SER A 35 7.88 1.06 -10.65
CA SER A 35 7.48 0.20 -11.78
C SER A 35 7.58 -1.29 -11.46
N SER A 36 8.35 -1.66 -10.44
CA SER A 36 8.53 -3.06 -10.01
C SER A 36 7.56 -3.51 -8.92
N LEU A 37 6.79 -2.59 -8.34
CA LEU A 37 5.87 -2.84 -7.24
C LEU A 37 4.45 -2.45 -7.63
N GLU A 38 3.48 -3.29 -7.30
CA GLU A 38 2.07 -2.91 -7.26
C GLU A 38 1.81 -2.09 -5.99
N ILE A 39 1.73 -0.78 -6.13
CA ILE A 39 1.51 0.14 -5.00
C ILE A 39 0.03 0.49 -4.94
N VAL A 40 -0.63 0.11 -3.85
CA VAL A 40 -2.07 0.34 -3.64
C VAL A 40 -2.29 1.32 -2.48
N PRO A 41 -2.79 2.53 -2.76
CA PRO A 41 -3.18 3.48 -1.71
C PRO A 41 -4.44 2.99 -0.98
N VAL A 42 -4.42 3.06 0.35
CA VAL A 42 -5.52 2.66 1.24
C VAL A 42 -5.86 3.80 2.21
N ASP A 43 -7.14 3.92 2.57
CA ASP A 43 -7.65 5.01 3.42
C ASP A 43 -8.02 4.46 4.82
N THR A 44 -8.49 3.21 4.88
CA THR A 44 -8.96 2.56 6.10
C THR A 44 -8.32 1.19 6.34
N VAL A 45 -8.42 0.71 7.58
CA VAL A 45 -8.05 -0.68 7.93
C VAL A 45 -8.90 -1.69 7.17
N GLY A 46 -10.15 -1.34 6.82
CA GLY A 46 -11.00 -2.19 5.98
C GLY A 46 -10.42 -2.41 4.60
N ASP A 47 -9.85 -1.37 3.99
CA ASP A 47 -9.17 -1.46 2.68
C ASP A 47 -7.94 -2.36 2.78
N VAL A 48 -7.14 -2.23 3.85
CA VAL A 48 -5.97 -3.09 4.09
C VAL A 48 -6.38 -4.57 4.16
N ILE A 49 -7.42 -4.88 4.94
CA ILE A 49 -7.91 -6.25 5.12
C ILE A 49 -8.47 -6.80 3.81
N HIS A 50 -9.17 -5.97 3.05
CA HIS A 50 -9.68 -6.35 1.73
C HIS A 50 -8.55 -6.67 0.76
N GLU A 51 -7.55 -5.78 0.65
CA GLU A 51 -6.43 -5.94 -0.27
C GLU A 51 -5.48 -7.09 0.11
N ALA A 52 -5.32 -7.35 1.41
CA ALA A 52 -4.40 -8.38 1.91
C ALA A 52 -5.04 -9.79 1.98
N LEU A 53 -6.33 -9.87 2.34
CA LEU A 53 -6.99 -11.14 2.64
C LEU A 53 -8.21 -11.44 1.75
N GLY A 54 -8.66 -10.49 0.92
CA GLY A 54 -9.87 -10.64 0.09
C GLY A 54 -11.17 -10.63 0.90
N ILE A 55 -11.12 -10.16 2.16
CA ILE A 55 -12.26 -10.17 3.08
C ILE A 55 -12.82 -8.75 3.20
N SER A 56 -14.13 -8.59 3.05
CA SER A 56 -14.80 -7.33 3.37
C SER A 56 -15.26 -7.37 4.82
N LEU A 57 -14.80 -6.41 5.62
CA LEU A 57 -15.30 -6.26 6.98
C LEU A 57 -16.78 -5.87 6.96
N PRO A 58 -17.64 -6.49 7.78
CA PRO A 58 -19.01 -6.03 7.94
C PRO A 58 -18.97 -4.58 8.42
N ARG A 59 -19.87 -3.74 7.90
CA ARG A 59 -19.97 -2.37 8.38
C ARG A 59 -20.29 -2.43 9.87
N LEU A 60 -19.36 -1.97 10.70
CA LEU A 60 -19.63 -1.72 12.11
C LEU A 60 -20.76 -0.70 12.16
N ASN A 61 -21.97 -1.18 12.44
CA ASN A 61 -23.12 -0.35 12.72
C ASN A 61 -22.77 0.38 14.03
N ARG A 62 -22.16 1.57 13.93
CA ARG A 62 -22.00 2.44 15.09
C ARG A 62 -23.40 3.02 15.37
N PRO A 63 -23.94 2.84 16.58
CA PRO A 63 -25.21 3.42 16.97
C PRO A 63 -25.18 4.95 16.87
#